data_AF-A0A5E4KBX3-F1
#
_entry.id   AF-A0A5E4KBX3-F1
#
_cell.length_a   1.000
_cell.length_b   1.000
_cell.length_c   1.000
_cell.angle_alpha   90.00
_cell.angle_beta   90.00
_cell.angle_gamma   90.00
#
_symmetry.space_group_name_H-M   'P 1'
#
loop_
_entity.id
_entity.type
_entity.pdbx_description
1 polymer ?
#
loop_
_entity_poly.entity_id
_entity_poly.type
_entity_poly.pdbx_seq_one_letter_code
_entity_poly.pdbx_strand_id
1 'polypeptide(L)'
;MKLWMSLYAMIWIVLIEFLLAMTPGGSSALIYMHVLLGVAIAGLAFYNFSGVRKTRVPSRVKRIAQASFSISVMVAILGGLLFIDVGRNMIIPLINISIYGLVLFFHVINSFAIITQAAAIAIAYDMWEEKEFEEESESGIVPPMPMPQKDAL
;
A
#
# COMPACT_ATOMS: atom_id res chain seq x y z
N MET A 1 -13.91 9.73 6.89
CA MET A 1 -13.86 8.27 6.79
C MET A 1 -13.38 7.71 8.12
N LYS A 2 -13.95 6.61 8.64
CA LYS A 2 -13.40 5.95 9.84
C LYS A 2 -12.01 5.40 9.50
N LEU A 3 -11.11 5.31 10.48
CA LEU A 3 -9.72 4.93 10.22
C LEU A 3 -9.60 3.53 9.59
N TRP A 4 -10.32 2.53 10.12
CA TRP A 4 -10.32 1.17 9.55
C TRP A 4 -10.75 1.17 8.07
N MET A 5 -11.76 1.96 7.69
CA MET A 5 -12.21 2.06 6.31
C MET A 5 -11.11 2.58 5.40
N SER A 6 -10.33 3.57 5.85
CA SER A 6 -9.24 4.13 5.03
C SER A 6 -8.03 3.21 4.94
N LEU A 7 -7.78 2.40 5.98
CA LEU A 7 -6.77 1.35 5.95
C LEU A 7 -7.10 0.27 4.92
N TYR A 8 -8.34 -0.24 4.90
CA TYR A 8 -8.78 -1.19 3.90
C TYR A 8 -8.91 -0.58 2.50
N ALA A 9 -9.36 0.68 2.37
CA ALA A 9 -9.41 1.38 1.10
C ALA A 9 -8.03 1.47 0.43
N MET A 10 -6.95 1.65 1.21
CA MET A 10 -5.59 1.69 0.69
C MET A 10 -5.21 0.40 -0.04
N ILE A 11 -5.63 -0.77 0.47
CA ILE A 11 -5.35 -2.07 -0.17
C ILE A 11 -5.97 -2.10 -1.56
N TRP A 12 -7.26 -1.77 -1.65
CA TRP A 12 -8.01 -1.82 -2.90
C TRP A 12 -7.53 -0.79 -3.92
N ILE A 13 -7.26 0.44 -3.49
CA ILE A 13 -6.77 1.49 -4.37
C ILE A 13 -5.39 1.11 -4.94
N VAL A 14 -4.48 0.59 -4.12
CA VAL A 14 -3.15 0.17 -4.60
C VAL A 14 -3.27 -1.05 -5.51
N LEU A 15 -4.19 -1.99 -5.25
CA LEU A 15 -4.46 -3.11 -6.15
C LEU A 15 -4.96 -2.65 -7.52
N ILE A 16 -5.95 -1.76 -7.54
CA ILE A 16 -6.50 -1.19 -8.79
C ILE A 16 -5.39 -0.47 -9.56
N GLU A 17 -4.56 0.30 -8.86
CA GLU A 17 -3.43 1.00 -9.45
C GLU A 17 -2.42 0.05 -10.10
N PHE A 18 -2.14 -1.09 -9.45
CA PHE A 18 -1.31 -2.14 -10.02
C PHE A 18 -1.90 -2.73 -11.30
N LEU A 19 -3.19 -3.06 -11.28
CA LEU A 19 -3.88 -3.61 -12.44
C LEU A 19 -3.91 -2.61 -13.60
N LEU A 20 -4.09 -1.33 -13.29
CA LEU A 20 -4.04 -0.25 -14.28
C LEU A 20 -2.64 -0.19 -14.93
N ALA A 21 -1.58 -0.18 -14.13
CA ALA A 21 -0.19 -0.14 -14.63
C ALA A 21 0.19 -1.37 -15.45
N MET A 22 -0.44 -2.53 -15.19
CA MET A 22 -0.21 -3.77 -15.94
C MET A 22 -1.00 -3.87 -17.26
N THR A 23 -1.84 -2.89 -17.59
CA THR A 23 -2.65 -2.91 -18.81
C THR A 23 -1.76 -2.74 -20.06
N PRO A 24 -1.67 -3.74 -20.96
CA PRO A 24 -0.84 -3.65 -22.16
C PRO A 24 -1.31 -2.55 -23.11
N GLY A 25 -0.38 -1.88 -23.80
CA GLY A 25 -0.72 -0.86 -24.80
C GLY A 25 -1.36 0.41 -24.22
N GLY A 26 -1.03 0.75 -22.97
CA GLY A 26 -1.64 1.84 -22.22
C GLY A 26 -1.68 3.17 -22.99
N SER A 27 -2.87 3.77 -23.08
CA SER A 27 -3.05 5.10 -23.65
C SER A 27 -2.46 6.18 -22.74
N SER A 28 -2.23 7.38 -23.28
CA SER A 28 -1.81 8.54 -22.48
C SER A 28 -2.76 8.81 -21.31
N ALA A 29 -4.07 8.59 -21.49
CA ALA A 29 -5.06 8.73 -20.44
C ALA A 29 -4.81 7.78 -19.26
N LEU A 30 -4.42 6.52 -19.52
CA LEU A 30 -4.07 5.57 -18.47
C LEU A 30 -2.80 6.00 -17.72
N ILE A 31 -1.80 6.54 -18.42
CA ILE A 31 -0.59 7.06 -17.77
C ILE A 31 -0.94 8.21 -16.82
N TYR A 32 -1.77 9.18 -17.25
CA TYR A 32 -2.18 10.27 -16.36
C TYR A 32 -3.01 9.77 -15.18
N MET A 33 -3.88 8.79 -15.40
CA MET A 33 -4.66 8.17 -14.32
C MET A 33 -3.76 7.47 -13.29
N HIS A 34 -2.75 6.73 -13.75
CA HIS A 34 -1.70 6.13 -12.91
C HIS A 34 -1.00 7.21 -12.08
N VAL A 35 -0.53 8.28 -12.70
CA VAL A 35 0.15 9.37 -11.96
C VAL A 35 -0.76 9.98 -10.89
N LEU A 36 -2.03 10.26 -11.22
CA LEU A 36 -2.99 10.83 -10.28
C LEU A 36 -3.29 9.89 -9.10
N LEU A 37 -3.49 8.60 -9.39
CA LEU A 37 -3.71 7.59 -8.36
C LEU A 37 -2.47 7.39 -7.48
N GLY A 38 -1.27 7.37 -8.04
CA GLY A 38 -0.02 7.35 -7.29
C GLY A 38 0.11 8.50 -6.28
N VAL A 39 -0.27 9.73 -6.68
CA VAL A 39 -0.32 10.88 -5.77
C VAL A 39 -1.39 10.69 -4.68
N ALA A 40 -2.58 10.20 -5.06
CA ALA A 40 -3.66 9.93 -4.11
C ALA A 40 -3.25 8.86 -3.07
N ILE A 41 -2.54 7.81 -3.50
CA ILE A 41 -1.98 6.75 -2.63
C ILE A 41 -1.00 7.34 -1.62
N ALA A 42 -0.10 8.23 -2.03
CA ALA A 42 0.82 8.90 -1.09
C ALA A 42 0.06 9.77 -0.06
N GLY A 43 -0.98 10.49 -0.50
CA GLY A 43 -1.86 11.26 0.39
C GLY A 43 -2.63 10.37 1.37
N LEU A 44 -3.16 9.24 0.90
CA LEU A 44 -3.87 8.26 1.73
C LEU A 44 -2.93 7.56 2.72
N ALA A 45 -1.70 7.24 2.32
CA ALA A 45 -0.67 6.70 3.20
C ALA A 45 -0.34 7.68 4.34
N PHE A 46 -0.22 8.97 4.02
CA PHE A 46 -0.04 10.02 5.04
C PHE A 46 -1.23 10.12 5.99
N TYR A 47 -2.46 10.09 5.46
CA TYR A 47 -3.69 10.11 6.26
C TYR A 47 -3.74 8.91 7.22
N ASN A 48 -3.49 7.70 6.70
CA ASN A 48 -3.47 6.46 7.47
C ASN A 48 -2.40 6.48 8.56
N PHE A 49 -1.16 6.84 8.24
CA PHE A 49 -0.11 7.01 9.24
C PHE A 49 -0.48 8.04 10.32
N SER A 50 -1.03 9.18 9.91
CA SER A 50 -1.45 10.25 10.81
C SER A 50 -2.62 9.85 11.72
N GLY A 51 -3.50 8.96 11.25
CA GLY A 51 -4.57 8.37 12.05
C GLY A 51 -4.04 7.34 13.03
N VAL A 52 -3.34 6.32 12.52
CA VAL A 52 -2.77 5.22 13.30
C VAL A 52 -1.89 5.73 14.44
N ARG A 53 -1.04 6.73 14.20
CA ARG A 53 -0.15 7.27 15.26
C ARG A 53 -0.88 7.87 16.45
N LYS A 54 -2.11 8.37 16.25
CA LYS A 54 -2.96 8.97 17.29
C LYS A 54 -3.70 7.95 18.14
N THR A 55 -3.67 6.67 17.77
CA THR A 55 -4.34 5.58 18.50
C THR A 55 -3.42 4.93 19.55
N ARG A 56 -3.94 3.98 20.33
CA ARG A 56 -3.17 3.16 21.28
C ARG A 56 -2.70 1.81 20.69
N VAL A 57 -2.86 1.62 19.38
CA VAL A 57 -2.39 0.41 18.67
C VAL A 57 -0.92 0.12 18.94
N PRO A 58 -0.49 -1.15 18.97
CA PRO A 58 0.91 -1.52 19.18
C PRO A 58 1.89 -0.74 18.29
N SER A 59 3.04 -0.41 18.87
CA SER A 59 4.07 0.44 18.24
C SER A 59 4.57 -0.10 16.90
N ARG A 60 4.54 -1.42 16.69
CA ARG A 60 4.92 -2.06 15.43
C ARG A 60 4.03 -1.61 14.27
N VAL A 61 2.71 -1.53 14.47
CA VAL A 61 1.76 -1.07 13.45
C VAL A 61 2.07 0.38 13.05
N LYS A 62 2.38 1.24 14.02
CA LYS A 62 2.79 2.63 13.77
C LYS A 62 4.07 2.73 12.93
N ARG A 63 5.08 1.91 13.23
CA ARG A 63 6.34 1.86 12.47
C ARG A 63 6.13 1.37 11.04
N ILE A 64 5.30 0.35 10.83
CA ILE A 64 4.97 -0.14 9.49
C ILE A 64 4.17 0.93 8.72
N ALA A 65 3.22 1.62 9.35
CA ALA A 65 2.50 2.73 8.74
C ALA A 65 3.43 3.90 8.35
N GLN A 66 4.42 4.22 9.19
CA GLN A 66 5.44 5.21 8.86
C GLN A 66 6.31 4.77 7.67
N ALA A 67 6.78 3.52 7.67
CA ALA A 67 7.56 2.96 6.58
C ALA A 67 6.77 2.94 5.26
N SER A 68 5.51 2.52 5.30
CA SER A 68 4.61 2.51 4.15
C SER A 68 4.42 3.92 3.58
N PHE A 69 4.25 4.94 4.43
CA PHE A 69 4.23 6.33 4.00
C PHE A 69 5.55 6.75 3.35
N SER A 70 6.71 6.49 3.97
CA SER A 70 8.01 6.83 3.39
C SER A 70 8.26 6.15 2.03
N ILE A 71 7.86 4.88 1.89
CA ILE A 71 7.94 4.14 0.63
C ILE A 71 7.01 4.75 -0.40
N SER A 72 5.79 5.15 -0.04
CA SER A 72 4.85 5.80 -0.97
C SER A 72 5.41 7.12 -1.55
N VAL A 73 6.10 7.92 -0.72
CA VAL A 73 6.77 9.14 -1.18
C VAL A 73 7.91 8.80 -2.13
N MET A 74 8.73 7.79 -1.80
CA MET A 74 9.81 7.34 -2.67
C MET A 74 9.27 6.82 -4.01
N VAL A 75 8.22 6.00 -4.01
CA VAL A 75 7.57 5.50 -5.23
C VAL A 75 7.03 6.63 -6.09
N ALA A 76 6.42 7.66 -5.48
CA ALA A 76 5.98 8.85 -6.19
C ALA A 76 7.15 9.60 -6.86
N ILE A 77 8.29 9.73 -6.18
CA ILE A 77 9.50 10.33 -6.75
C ILE A 77 10.03 9.49 -7.92
N LEU A 78 10.17 8.17 -7.74
CA LEU A 78 10.62 7.27 -8.81
C LEU A 78 9.67 7.30 -10.00
N GLY A 79 8.35 7.34 -9.76
CA GLY A 79 7.32 7.48 -10.80
C GLY A 79 7.45 8.79 -11.56
N GLY A 80 7.73 9.90 -10.87
CA GLY A 80 8.00 11.19 -11.50
C GLY A 80 9.24 11.16 -12.42
N LEU A 81 10.31 10.47 -12.01
CA LEU A 81 11.50 10.28 -12.84
C LEU A 81 11.18 9.44 -14.10
N LEU A 82 10.35 8.39 -13.96
CA LEU A 82 9.91 7.57 -15.08
C LEU A 82 9.00 8.35 -16.04
N PHE A 83 8.13 9.19 -15.51
CA PHE A 83 7.18 9.99 -16.30
C PHE A 83 7.86 10.96 -17.25
N ILE A 84 9.04 11.49 -16.88
CA ILE A 84 9.85 12.39 -17.72
C ILE A 84 11.03 11.67 -18.40
N ASP A 85 10.99 10.32 -18.48
CA ASP A 85 11.98 9.47 -19.15
C ASP A 85 13.44 9.64 -18.67
N VAL A 86 13.66 9.93 -17.38
CA VAL A 86 15.01 10.08 -16.83
C VAL A 86 15.84 8.81 -17.06
N GLY A 87 17.02 9.00 -17.68
CA GLY A 87 18.01 7.93 -17.84
C GLY A 87 17.66 6.86 -18.87
N ARG A 88 16.65 7.08 -19.74
CA ARG A 88 16.24 6.12 -20.78
C ARG A 88 17.40 5.71 -21.70
N ASN A 89 18.23 6.67 -22.09
CA ASN A 89 19.38 6.45 -22.99
C ASN A 89 20.72 6.28 -22.25
N MET A 90 20.70 6.23 -20.91
CA MET A 90 21.92 6.10 -20.08
C MET A 90 22.08 4.65 -19.66
N ILE A 91 22.91 3.89 -20.37
CA ILE A 91 23.17 2.47 -20.09
C ILE A 91 24.31 2.34 -19.09
N ILE A 92 24.14 1.49 -18.08
CA ILE A 92 25.19 1.10 -17.14
C ILE A 92 26.00 -0.02 -17.80
N PRO A 93 27.27 0.21 -18.20
CA PRO A 93 28.01 -0.76 -19.02
C PRO A 93 28.24 -2.11 -18.34
N LEU A 94 28.34 -2.13 -17.01
CA LEU A 94 28.64 -3.34 -16.23
C LEU A 94 27.51 -4.38 -16.24
N ILE A 95 26.25 -3.94 -16.32
CA ILE A 95 25.06 -4.79 -16.18
C ILE A 95 24.13 -4.73 -17.40
N ASN A 96 24.48 -3.90 -18.40
CA ASN A 96 23.71 -3.71 -19.63
C ASN A 96 22.22 -3.36 -19.41
N ILE A 97 21.95 -2.55 -18.38
CA ILE A 97 20.60 -2.05 -18.03
C ILE A 97 20.65 -0.52 -18.06
N SER A 98 19.57 0.11 -18.54
CA SER A 98 19.44 1.57 -18.49
C SER A 98 19.13 2.06 -17.07
N ILE A 99 19.52 3.29 -16.76
CA ILE A 99 19.13 3.94 -15.49
C ILE A 99 17.59 3.94 -15.36
N TYR A 100 16.87 4.19 -16.45
CA TYR A 100 15.42 4.06 -16.49
C TYR A 100 14.94 2.67 -16.07
N GLY A 101 15.54 1.61 -16.62
CA GLY A 101 15.19 0.22 -16.27
C GLY A 101 15.42 -0.09 -14.79
N LEU A 102 16.50 0.45 -14.20
CA LEU A 102 16.78 0.32 -12.78
C LEU A 102 15.76 1.08 -11.90
N VAL A 103 15.41 2.31 -12.29
CA VAL A 103 14.38 3.10 -11.61
C VAL A 103 13.02 2.39 -11.69
N LEU A 104 12.67 1.85 -12.86
CA LEU A 104 11.44 1.09 -13.09
C LEU A 104 11.37 -0.13 -12.18
N PHE A 105 12.46 -0.89 -12.09
CA PHE A 105 12.55 -2.06 -11.22
C PHE A 105 12.28 -1.70 -9.75
N PHE A 106 12.95 -0.67 -9.23
CA PHE A 106 12.72 -0.23 -7.85
C PHE A 106 11.33 0.38 -7.65
N HIS A 107 10.79 1.08 -8.63
CA HIS A 107 9.42 1.60 -8.58
C HIS A 107 8.42 0.45 -8.39
N VAL A 108 8.49 -0.60 -9.21
CA VAL A 108 7.58 -1.75 -9.15
C VAL A 108 7.72 -2.53 -7.83
N ILE A 109 8.94 -2.86 -7.39
CA ILE A 109 9.15 -3.59 -6.13
C ILE A 109 8.62 -2.81 -4.93
N ASN A 110 8.87 -1.50 -4.88
CA ASN A 110 8.39 -0.69 -3.78
C ASN A 110 6.86 -0.51 -3.81
N SER A 111 6.25 -0.44 -4.99
CA SER A 111 4.79 -0.50 -5.11
C SER A 111 4.24 -1.80 -4.52
N PHE A 112 4.88 -2.96 -4.75
CA PHE A 112 4.46 -4.24 -4.17
C PHE A 112 4.63 -4.24 -2.64
N ALA A 113 5.67 -3.60 -2.14
CA ALA A 113 5.86 -3.40 -0.71
C ALA A 113 4.75 -2.54 -0.08
N ILE A 114 4.17 -1.57 -0.81
CA ILE A 114 3.08 -0.74 -0.29
C ILE A 114 1.81 -1.57 -0.08
N ILE A 115 1.37 -2.38 -1.04
CA ILE A 115 0.13 -3.18 -0.88
C ILE A 115 0.25 -4.21 0.24
N THR A 116 1.40 -4.87 0.36
CA THR A 116 1.65 -5.86 1.43
C THR A 116 1.68 -5.19 2.81
N GLN A 117 2.31 -4.02 2.94
CA GLN A 117 2.29 -3.25 4.18
C GLN A 117 0.90 -2.68 4.49
N ALA A 118 0.14 -2.22 3.49
CA ALA A 118 -1.22 -1.74 3.69
C ALA A 118 -2.12 -2.83 4.26
N ALA A 119 -2.05 -4.06 3.71
CA ALA A 119 -2.77 -5.21 4.24
C ALA A 119 -2.35 -5.55 5.67
N ALA A 120 -1.05 -5.59 5.95
CA ALA A 120 -0.53 -5.86 7.29
C ALA A 120 -0.98 -4.82 8.34
N ILE A 121 -0.98 -3.52 7.97
CA ILE A 121 -1.44 -2.45 8.87
C ILE A 121 -2.95 -2.57 9.11
N ALA A 122 -3.74 -2.77 8.05
CA ALA A 122 -5.20 -2.86 8.16
C ALA A 122 -5.60 -4.02 9.07
N ILE A 123 -5.12 -5.23 8.79
CA ILE A 123 -5.44 -6.43 9.58
C ILE A 123 -4.97 -6.26 11.02
N ALA A 124 -3.73 -5.83 11.25
CA ALA A 124 -3.23 -5.68 12.62
C ALA A 124 -3.92 -4.56 13.41
N TYR A 125 -4.40 -3.52 12.73
CA TYR A 125 -5.21 -2.48 13.36
C TYR A 125 -6.60 -3.02 13.74
N ASP A 126 -7.23 -3.76 12.83
CA ASP A 126 -8.54 -4.39 13.00
C ASP A 126 -8.55 -5.37 14.18
N MET A 127 -7.62 -6.32 14.19
CA MET A 127 -7.44 -7.27 15.29
C MET A 127 -7.21 -6.58 16.64
N TRP A 128 -6.53 -5.43 16.65
CA TRP A 128 -6.34 -4.64 17.87
C TRP A 128 -7.61 -3.90 18.30
N GLU A 129 -8.34 -3.33 17.34
CA GLU A 129 -9.61 -2.62 17.59
C GLU A 129 -10.68 -3.59 18.11
N GLU A 130 -10.70 -4.81 17.60
CA GLU A 130 -11.60 -5.90 18.00
C GLU A 130 -11.12 -6.69 19.23
N LYS A 131 -9.94 -6.37 19.79
CA LYS A 131 -9.36 -7.08 20.94
C LYS A 131 -9.18 -8.59 20.71
N GLU A 132 -8.89 -8.98 19.48
CA GLU A 132 -8.73 -10.38 19.03
C GLU A 132 -7.81 -11.22 19.94
N PHE A 133 -6.80 -10.60 20.53
CA PHE A 133 -5.80 -11.28 21.37
C PHE A 133 -6.10 -11.22 22.88
N GLU A 134 -7.26 -10.71 23.31
CA GLU A 134 -7.71 -10.80 24.71
C GLU A 134 -8.29 -12.17 25.04
N GLU A 135 -8.70 -12.95 24.03
CA GLU A 135 -9.24 -14.30 24.15
C GLU A 135 -8.35 -15.30 23.39
N GLU A 136 -8.12 -16.48 23.94
CA GLU A 136 -7.34 -17.55 23.29
C GLU A 136 -8.26 -18.67 22.81
N SER A 137 -8.03 -19.16 21.59
CA SER A 137 -8.69 -20.36 21.07
C SER A 137 -7.97 -21.63 21.52
N GLU A 138 -8.71 -22.73 21.66
CA GLU A 138 -8.12 -24.02 21.97
C GLU A 138 -7.21 -24.51 20.83
N SER A 139 -6.06 -25.10 21.20
CA SER A 139 -5.09 -25.61 20.23
C SER A 139 -5.72 -26.67 19.32
N GLY A 140 -5.58 -26.48 18.00
CA GLY A 140 -6.10 -27.41 17.00
C GLY A 140 -7.59 -27.25 16.68
N ILE A 141 -8.29 -26.30 17.32
CA ILE A 141 -9.70 -26.02 17.06
C ILE A 141 -9.82 -24.69 16.31
N VAL A 142 -10.49 -24.71 15.16
CA VAL A 142 -10.89 -23.49 14.46
C VAL A 142 -12.25 -23.06 15.01
N PRO A 143 -12.36 -21.90 15.69
CA PRO A 143 -13.65 -21.44 16.19
C PRO A 143 -14.67 -21.29 15.06
N PRO A 144 -15.96 -21.57 15.31
CA PRO A 144 -16.99 -21.33 14.32
C PRO A 144 -17.02 -19.85 13.96
N MET A 145 -17.28 -19.54 12.69
CA MET A 145 -17.43 -18.15 12.24
C MET A 145 -18.47 -17.43 13.11
N PRO A 146 -18.21 -16.19 13.55
CA PRO A 146 -19.17 -15.42 14.32
C PRO A 146 -20.51 -15.36 13.58
N MET A 147 -21.60 -15.73 14.24
CA MET A 147 -22.93 -15.57 13.64
C MET A 147 -23.25 -14.07 13.54
N PRO A 148 -23.84 -13.61 12.42
CA PRO A 148 -24.28 -12.23 12.30
C PRO A 148 -25.21 -11.88 13.47
N GLN A 149 -24.88 -10.84 14.23
CA GLN A 149 -25.77 -10.35 15.28
C GLN A 149 -27.06 -9.86 14.64
N LYS A 150 -28.19 -10.39 15.13
CA LYS A 150 -29.52 -10.21 14.53
C LYS A 150 -30.07 -8.78 14.63
N ASP A 151 -29.36 -7.87 15.31
CA ASP A 151 -29.87 -6.56 15.73
C ASP A 151 -29.11 -5.37 15.11
N ALA A 152 -28.29 -5.59 14.08
CA ALA A 152 -27.64 -4.51 13.33
C ALA A 152 -28.42 -4.16 12.04
N LEU A 153 -29.61 -3.57 12.19
CA LEU A 153 -30.32 -2.82 11.15
C LEU A 153 -30.60 -1.39 11.66
#